data_AF-A0A0Q8WIS9-F1
#
_entry.id   AF-A0A0Q8WIS9-F1
#
_cell.length_a   1.000
_cell.length_b   1.000
_cell.length_c   1.000
_cell.angle_alpha   90.00
_cell.angle_beta   90.00
_cell.angle_gamma   90.00
#
_symmetry.space_group_name_H-M   'P 1'
#
loop_
_entity.id
_entity.type
_entity.pdbx_description
1 polymer ?
#
loop_
_entity_poly.entity_id
_entity_poly.type
_entity_poly.pdbx_seq_one_letter_code
_entity_poly.pdbx_strand_id
1 'polypeptide(L)'
;MAACDDAVEPTSFTTIADAKALSGTRSDVKSVFDAAAASATDAVEGGGIRNGDRVRDVTCGEAYGKEFRELEVGGSFVTSGAELDDVVSRVRQGWDEQGWSVELAAPDRVMLTTETSTGVRLTGWATVQEAASDPALVAISLKVGTGCLRLPASIADDL
;
A
#
# COMPACT_ATOMS: atom_id res chain seq x y z
N MET A 1 14.66 -20.12 -35.53
CA MET A 1 14.78 -20.80 -34.23
C MET A 1 14.04 -19.94 -33.24
N ALA A 2 13.01 -20.48 -32.59
CA ALA A 2 12.18 -19.74 -31.66
C ALA A 2 13.04 -19.24 -30.49
N ALA A 3 13.11 -17.93 -30.31
CA ALA A 3 13.53 -17.39 -29.03
C ALA A 3 12.38 -17.70 -28.07
N CYS A 4 12.57 -18.69 -27.22
CA CYS A 4 11.85 -18.71 -25.95
C CYS A 4 12.34 -17.48 -25.21
N ASP A 5 11.58 -16.38 -25.26
CA ASP A 5 11.67 -15.36 -24.23
C ASP A 5 11.27 -16.08 -22.94
N ASP A 6 12.27 -16.57 -22.19
CA ASP A 6 12.05 -17.04 -20.83
C ASP A 6 11.44 -15.86 -20.08
N ALA A 7 10.16 -15.98 -19.73
CA ALA A 7 9.47 -14.96 -18.96
C ALA A 7 10.30 -14.67 -17.70
N VAL A 8 10.69 -13.40 -17.54
CA VAL A 8 11.52 -13.01 -16.40
C VAL A 8 10.68 -13.20 -15.14
N GLU A 9 11.18 -13.93 -14.16
CA GLU A 9 10.53 -14.06 -12.85
C GLU A 9 11.13 -13.06 -11.85
N PRO A 10 10.33 -12.50 -10.91
CA PRO A 10 10.84 -11.67 -9.82
C PRO A 10 11.79 -12.45 -8.90
N THR A 11 12.78 -11.77 -8.33
CA THR A 11 13.71 -12.36 -7.35
C THR A 11 13.06 -12.69 -6.01
N SER A 12 11.91 -12.10 -5.71
CA SER A 12 11.09 -12.39 -4.53
C SER A 12 9.62 -12.24 -4.87
N PHE A 13 8.82 -13.26 -4.52
CA PHE A 13 7.37 -13.25 -4.64
C PHE A 13 6.73 -14.17 -3.61
N THR A 14 5.45 -13.94 -3.32
CA THR A 14 4.62 -14.83 -2.50
C THR A 14 3.62 -15.56 -3.39
N THR A 15 3.49 -16.88 -3.24
CA THR A 15 2.53 -17.64 -4.07
C THR A 15 1.15 -17.63 -3.42
N ILE A 16 0.13 -17.25 -4.19
CA ILE A 16 -1.27 -17.35 -3.78
C ILE A 16 -1.79 -18.74 -4.17
N ALA A 17 -2.42 -19.44 -3.24
CA ALA A 17 -2.88 -20.82 -3.47
C ALA A 17 -4.07 -20.90 -4.43
N ASP A 18 -5.06 -20.02 -4.27
CA ASP A 18 -6.32 -20.06 -5.01
C ASP A 18 -7.06 -18.70 -4.99
N ALA A 19 -8.23 -18.64 -5.64
CA ALA A 19 -9.04 -17.43 -5.74
C ALA A 19 -9.60 -16.96 -4.39
N LYS A 20 -9.79 -17.88 -3.43
CA LYS A 20 -10.25 -17.54 -2.08
C LYS A 20 -9.13 -16.85 -1.32
N ALA A 21 -7.90 -17.36 -1.40
CA ALA A 21 -6.72 -16.72 -0.83
C ALA A 21 -6.46 -15.34 -1.47
N LEU A 22 -6.65 -15.21 -2.79
CA LEU A 22 -6.55 -13.90 -3.45
C LEU A 22 -7.62 -12.92 -2.94
N SER A 23 -8.87 -13.36 -2.85
CA SER A 23 -9.96 -12.53 -2.34
C SER A 23 -9.73 -12.12 -0.89
N GLY A 24 -9.27 -13.04 -0.04
CA GLY A 24 -8.91 -12.74 1.35
C GLY A 24 -7.79 -11.72 1.44
N THR A 25 -6.73 -11.89 0.64
CA THR A 25 -5.62 -10.94 0.57
C THR A 25 -6.09 -9.55 0.12
N ARG A 26 -6.99 -9.48 -0.87
CA ARG A 26 -7.60 -8.20 -1.32
C ARG A 26 -8.40 -7.53 -0.21
N SER A 27 -9.17 -8.30 0.56
CA SER A 27 -9.90 -7.79 1.73
C SER A 27 -8.96 -7.29 2.82
N ASP A 28 -7.88 -8.02 3.12
CA ASP A 28 -6.88 -7.64 4.11
C ASP A 28 -6.15 -6.35 3.70
N VAL A 29 -5.75 -6.21 2.43
CA VAL A 29 -5.18 -4.98 1.86
C VAL A 29 -6.11 -3.79 2.09
N LYS A 30 -7.41 -3.94 1.77
CA LYS A 30 -8.40 -2.86 1.97
C LYS A 30 -8.57 -2.54 3.46
N SER A 31 -8.68 -3.55 4.32
CA SER A 31 -8.87 -3.36 5.75
C SER A 31 -7.68 -2.65 6.40
N VAL A 32 -6.45 -3.02 6.03
CA VAL A 32 -5.24 -2.36 6.53
C VAL A 32 -5.16 -0.93 6.01
N PHE A 33 -5.50 -0.69 4.75
CA PHE A 33 -5.58 0.67 4.23
C PHE A 33 -6.61 1.53 4.96
N ASP A 34 -7.81 1.01 5.20
CA ASP A 34 -8.87 1.75 5.89
C ASP A 34 -8.47 2.09 7.33
N ALA A 35 -7.86 1.14 8.04
CA ALA A 35 -7.34 1.37 9.38
C ALA A 35 -6.19 2.39 9.37
N ALA A 36 -5.25 2.27 8.42
CA ALA A 36 -4.11 3.18 8.31
C ALA A 36 -4.54 4.59 7.95
N ALA A 37 -5.53 4.71 7.07
CA ALA A 37 -6.13 5.96 6.66
C ALA A 37 -6.89 6.61 7.81
N ALA A 38 -7.79 5.89 8.48
CA ALA A 38 -8.52 6.40 9.65
C ALA A 38 -7.58 6.86 10.76
N SER A 39 -6.61 6.02 11.13
CA SER A 39 -5.60 6.35 12.13
C SER A 39 -4.79 7.60 11.76
N ALA A 40 -4.34 7.72 10.50
CA ALA A 40 -3.59 8.87 10.05
C ALA A 40 -4.46 10.15 10.03
N THR A 41 -5.70 10.06 9.57
CA THR A 41 -6.64 11.18 9.54
C THR A 41 -6.98 11.66 10.95
N ASP A 42 -7.25 10.75 11.88
CA ASP A 42 -7.55 11.07 13.28
C ASP A 42 -6.35 11.69 13.98
N ALA A 43 -5.13 11.18 13.75
CA ALA A 43 -3.91 11.66 14.39
C ALA A 43 -3.56 13.12 14.04
N VAL A 44 -3.99 13.60 12.88
CA VAL A 44 -3.63 14.94 12.37
C VAL A 44 -4.84 15.82 12.09
N GLU A 45 -6.02 15.42 12.59
CA GLU A 45 -7.28 16.13 12.40
C GLU A 45 -7.57 16.42 10.91
N GLY A 46 -7.23 15.46 10.07
CA GLY A 46 -7.27 15.58 8.61
C GLY A 46 -8.68 15.58 8.03
N GLY A 47 -8.79 16.07 6.79
CA GLY A 47 -10.01 15.92 5.99
C GLY A 47 -10.26 14.47 5.54
N GLY A 48 -11.41 14.25 4.90
CA GLY A 48 -11.76 12.94 4.36
C GLY A 48 -10.81 12.46 3.24
N ILE A 49 -10.49 11.17 3.27
CA ILE A 49 -9.67 10.49 2.27
C ILE A 49 -10.33 10.55 0.90
N ARG A 50 -9.53 10.84 -0.12
CA ARG A 50 -9.89 10.77 -1.54
C ARG A 50 -9.23 9.56 -2.18
N ASN A 51 -9.93 8.93 -3.13
CA ASN A 51 -9.43 7.89 -4.04
C ASN A 51 -9.02 6.53 -3.44
N GLY A 52 -9.45 6.19 -2.21
CA GLY A 52 -9.11 4.94 -1.51
C GLY A 52 -10.13 3.79 -1.59
N ASP A 53 -11.08 3.86 -2.53
CA ASP A 53 -12.29 3.00 -2.46
C ASP A 53 -12.08 1.57 -2.99
N ARG A 54 -11.05 1.36 -3.82
CA ARG A 54 -10.85 0.10 -4.54
C ARG A 54 -9.39 -0.35 -4.53
N VAL A 55 -9.20 -1.63 -4.22
CA VAL A 55 -7.93 -2.33 -4.45
C VAL A 55 -7.77 -2.63 -5.93
N ARG A 56 -6.60 -2.29 -6.46
CA ARG A 56 -6.16 -2.51 -7.84
C ARG A 56 -5.17 -3.67 -7.86
N ASP A 57 -5.11 -4.32 -9.00
CA ASP A 57 -4.10 -5.30 -9.35
C ASP A 57 -3.18 -4.66 -10.39
N VAL A 58 -1.90 -4.56 -10.07
CA VAL A 58 -0.88 -3.99 -10.97
C VAL A 58 0.15 -5.07 -11.29
N THR A 59 0.81 -4.97 -12.44
CA THR A 59 1.91 -5.89 -12.76
C THR A 59 3.11 -5.57 -11.87
N CYS A 60 3.79 -6.59 -11.33
CA CYS A 60 4.98 -6.38 -10.51
C CYS A 60 6.15 -5.74 -11.28
N GLY A 61 6.08 -5.74 -12.61
CA GLY A 61 7.06 -5.15 -13.52
C GLY A 61 6.68 -5.45 -14.97
N GLU A 62 7.07 -4.58 -15.89
CA GLU A 62 6.75 -4.73 -17.31
C GLU A 62 7.41 -5.97 -17.94
N ALA A 63 8.52 -6.45 -17.37
CA ALA A 63 9.24 -7.63 -17.82
C ALA A 63 8.65 -8.96 -17.31
N TYR A 64 7.74 -8.90 -16.33
CA TYR A 64 7.22 -10.08 -15.66
C TYR A 64 5.91 -10.54 -16.29
N GLY A 65 5.66 -11.86 -16.22
CA GLY A 65 4.43 -12.47 -16.70
C GLY A 65 3.18 -11.92 -16.00
N LYS A 66 2.01 -12.03 -16.66
CA LYS A 66 0.72 -11.54 -16.14
C LYS A 66 0.29 -12.19 -14.82
N GLU A 67 0.87 -13.35 -14.50
CA GLU A 67 0.71 -14.06 -13.24
C GLU A 67 1.38 -13.37 -12.06
N PHE A 68 2.30 -12.43 -12.31
CA PHE A 68 2.99 -11.67 -11.28
C PHE A 68 2.30 -10.33 -11.05
N ARG A 69 1.50 -10.25 -9.98
CA ARG A 69 0.69 -9.07 -9.65
C ARG A 69 0.97 -8.56 -8.24
N GLU A 70 0.86 -7.25 -8.07
CA GLU A 70 0.75 -6.63 -6.76
C GLU A 70 -0.70 -6.18 -6.55
N LEU A 71 -1.19 -6.33 -5.33
CA LEU A 71 -2.45 -5.73 -4.92
C LEU A 71 -2.15 -4.42 -4.20
N GLU A 72 -2.78 -3.33 -4.61
CA GLU A 72 -2.55 -2.03 -4.00
C GLU A 72 -3.83 -1.20 -3.90
N VAL A 73 -3.89 -0.37 -2.88
CA VAL A 73 -4.86 0.69 -2.72
C VAL A 73 -4.12 1.93 -2.25
N GLY A 74 -4.51 3.08 -2.76
CA GLY A 74 -3.91 4.34 -2.37
C GLY A 74 -4.95 5.44 -2.32
N GLY A 75 -4.70 6.45 -1.51
CA GLY A 75 -5.57 7.60 -1.37
C GLY A 75 -4.81 8.77 -0.77
N SER A 76 -5.47 9.90 -0.63
CA SER A 76 -4.85 11.07 -0.04
C SER A 76 -5.83 11.97 0.68
N PHE A 77 -5.32 12.74 1.61
CA PHE A 77 -6.06 13.77 2.31
C PHE A 77 -5.14 14.96 2.61
N VAL A 78 -5.73 16.03 3.15
CA VAL A 78 -5.00 17.23 3.55
C VAL A 78 -5.33 17.56 5.00
N THR A 79 -4.36 18.14 5.69
CA THR A 79 -4.53 18.80 6.98
C THR A 79 -3.96 20.23 6.92
N SER A 80 -4.30 21.06 7.89
CA SER A 80 -3.91 22.47 7.95
C SER A 80 -3.36 22.82 9.32
N GLY A 81 -2.44 23.79 9.38
CA GLY A 81 -1.99 24.38 10.65
C GLY A 81 -1.01 23.51 11.45
N ALA A 82 -0.40 22.50 10.83
CA ALA A 82 0.64 21.66 11.41
C ALA A 82 1.91 21.70 10.56
N GLU A 83 3.07 21.66 11.21
CA GLU A 83 4.37 21.55 10.54
C GLU A 83 4.58 20.13 10.00
N LEU A 84 5.34 19.98 8.91
CA LEU A 84 5.58 18.67 8.27
C LEU A 84 6.11 17.62 9.24
N ASP A 85 7.12 17.97 10.05
CA ASP A 85 7.75 17.05 11.00
C ASP A 85 6.78 16.59 12.09
N ASP A 86 5.88 17.47 12.52
CA ASP A 86 4.83 17.15 13.49
C ASP A 86 3.79 16.20 12.86
N VAL A 87 3.36 16.46 11.63
CA VAL A 87 2.45 15.57 10.89
C VAL A 87 3.06 14.19 10.71
N VAL A 88 4.33 14.10 10.29
CA VAL A 88 5.06 12.82 10.17
C VAL A 88 5.11 12.08 11.51
N SER A 89 5.46 12.78 12.59
CA SER A 89 5.55 12.21 13.93
C SER A 89 4.20 11.65 14.40
N ARG A 90 3.11 12.40 14.21
CA ARG A 90 1.76 11.99 14.61
C ARG A 90 1.23 10.82 13.79
N VAL A 91 1.43 10.81 12.47
CA VAL A 91 1.05 9.67 11.61
C VAL A 91 1.80 8.41 12.05
N ARG A 92 3.11 8.54 12.30
CA ARG A 92 3.92 7.43 12.80
C ARG A 92 3.39 6.90 14.13
N GLN A 93 3.10 7.78 15.08
CA GLN A 93 2.56 7.38 16.38
C GLN A 93 1.20 6.69 16.24
N GLY A 94 0.28 7.25 15.45
CA GLY A 94 -1.04 6.67 15.23
C GLY A 94 -0.96 5.26 14.66
N TRP A 95 -0.02 5.01 13.74
CA TRP A 95 0.22 3.68 13.19
C TRP A 95 0.92 2.72 14.17
N ASP A 96 1.82 3.22 15.01
CA ASP A 96 2.49 2.43 16.05
C ASP A 96 1.46 1.92 17.09
N GLU A 97 0.48 2.76 17.42
CA GLU A 97 -0.64 2.41 18.32
C GLU A 97 -1.58 1.33 17.75
N GLN A 98 -1.56 1.10 16.43
CA GLN A 98 -2.26 -0.04 15.80
C GLN A 98 -1.52 -1.37 16.00
N GLY A 99 -0.31 -1.35 16.56
CA GLY A 99 0.54 -2.52 16.75
C GLY A 99 1.26 -2.99 15.49
N TRP A 100 1.36 -2.15 14.47
CA TRP A 100 2.13 -2.45 13.26
C TRP A 100 3.61 -2.18 13.45
N SER A 101 4.45 -2.80 12.61
CA SER A 101 5.88 -2.46 12.56
C SER A 101 6.04 -1.17 11.75
N VAL A 102 6.26 -0.05 12.43
CA VAL A 102 6.37 1.27 11.81
C VAL A 102 7.80 1.80 11.85
N GLU A 103 8.28 2.28 10.71
CA GLU A 103 9.59 2.92 10.60
C GLU A 103 9.55 4.18 9.72
N LEU A 104 10.53 5.05 9.92
CA LEU A 104 10.71 6.24 9.11
C LEU A 104 11.66 5.90 7.95
N ALA A 105 11.12 5.74 6.75
CA ALA A 105 11.89 5.37 5.57
C ALA A 105 12.62 6.57 4.93
N ALA A 106 12.07 7.77 5.11
CA ALA A 106 12.65 9.06 4.75
C ALA A 106 12.06 10.13 5.68
N PRO A 107 12.63 11.35 5.77
CA PRO A 107 12.10 12.40 6.65
C PRO A 107 10.61 12.70 6.44
N ASP A 108 10.12 12.57 5.19
CA ASP A 108 8.74 12.82 4.78
C ASP A 108 7.91 11.53 4.61
N ARG A 109 8.48 10.36 4.93
CA ARG A 109 7.88 9.07 4.58
C ARG A 109 7.88 8.08 5.75
N VAL A 110 6.68 7.75 6.21
CA VAL A 110 6.43 6.70 7.20
C VAL A 110 6.07 5.41 6.46
N MET A 111 6.70 4.32 6.84
CA MET A 111 6.39 2.98 6.35
C MET A 111 5.81 2.14 7.47
N LEU A 112 4.76 1.38 7.16
CA LEU A 112 4.29 0.28 8.01
C LEU A 112 4.53 -1.05 7.30
N THR A 113 4.80 -2.08 8.08
CA THR A 113 4.76 -3.48 7.64
C THR A 113 3.84 -4.27 8.54
N THR A 114 3.01 -5.12 7.94
CA THR A 114 2.20 -6.13 8.62
C THR A 114 2.07 -7.37 7.74
N GLU A 115 1.41 -8.42 8.24
CA GLU A 115 1.18 -9.67 7.51
C GLU A 115 -0.32 -9.97 7.47
N THR A 116 -0.81 -10.46 6.34
CA THR A 116 -2.18 -10.96 6.22
C THR A 116 -2.37 -12.25 7.01
N SER A 117 -3.63 -12.62 7.23
CA SER A 117 -3.98 -13.95 7.78
C SER A 117 -3.50 -15.12 6.92
N THR A 118 -3.16 -14.86 5.66
CA THR A 118 -2.67 -15.82 4.67
C THR A 118 -1.14 -15.85 4.53
N GLY A 119 -0.40 -15.10 5.35
CA GLY A 119 1.07 -15.05 5.30
C GLY A 119 1.65 -14.14 4.21
N VAL A 120 0.83 -13.27 3.63
CA VAL A 120 1.27 -12.27 2.64
C VAL A 120 1.73 -11.02 3.38
N ARG A 121 2.98 -10.62 3.15
CA ARG A 121 3.47 -9.34 3.67
C ARG A 121 2.76 -8.16 3.00
N LEU A 122 2.24 -7.27 3.82
CA LEU A 122 1.70 -5.98 3.42
C LEU A 122 2.66 -4.87 3.83
N THR A 123 2.85 -3.92 2.91
CA THR A 123 3.64 -2.72 3.14
C THR A 123 2.76 -1.51 2.88
N GLY A 124 2.72 -0.60 3.84
CA GLY A 124 2.03 0.69 3.71
C GLY A 124 3.02 1.84 3.74
N TRP A 125 2.67 2.92 3.05
CA TRP A 125 3.44 4.15 2.94
C TRP A 125 2.53 5.33 3.19
N ALA A 126 2.95 6.25 4.06
CA ALA A 126 2.43 7.60 4.13
C ALA A 126 3.54 8.55 3.70
N THR A 127 3.27 9.35 2.68
CA THR A 127 4.18 10.43 2.24
C THR A 127 3.54 11.76 2.58
N VAL A 128 4.25 12.59 3.33
CA VAL A 128 3.78 13.85 3.91
C VAL A 128 4.52 15.00 3.24
N GLN A 129 3.81 15.89 2.57
CA GLN A 129 4.43 16.98 1.80
C GLN A 129 3.59 18.25 1.90
N GLU A 130 4.20 19.42 1.68
CA GLU A 130 3.43 20.64 1.47
C GLU A 130 2.50 20.47 0.25
N ALA A 131 1.27 20.93 0.36
CA ALA A 131 0.37 20.90 -0.77
C ALA A 131 0.86 21.89 -1.84
N ALA A 132 1.01 21.40 -3.08
CA ALA A 132 1.55 22.20 -4.18
C ALA A 132 0.80 23.52 -4.45
N SER A 133 -0.47 23.61 -4.06
CA SER A 133 -1.31 24.80 -4.25
C SER A 133 -1.33 25.76 -3.05
N ASP A 134 -0.95 25.30 -1.86
CA ASP A 134 -1.03 26.10 -0.63
C ASP A 134 -0.03 25.56 0.43
N PRO A 135 1.05 26.30 0.74
CA PRO A 135 2.03 25.92 1.76
C PRO A 135 1.45 25.84 3.19
N ALA A 136 0.28 26.42 3.46
CA ALA A 136 -0.39 26.29 4.75
C ALA A 136 -1.11 24.93 4.92
N LEU A 137 -1.18 24.14 3.84
CA LEU A 137 -1.76 22.81 3.82
C LEU A 137 -0.66 21.76 3.69
N VAL A 138 -0.80 20.68 4.45
CA VAL A 138 0.03 19.49 4.33
C VAL A 138 -0.80 18.40 3.67
N ALA A 139 -0.30 17.86 2.56
CA ALA A 139 -0.87 16.75 1.84
C ALA A 139 -0.25 15.43 2.33
N ILE A 140 -1.11 14.46 2.63
CA ILE A 140 -0.71 13.12 3.03
C ILE A 140 -1.23 12.15 1.97
N SER A 141 -0.30 11.46 1.32
CA SER A 141 -0.59 10.40 0.36
C SER A 141 -0.30 9.04 1.00
N LEU A 142 -1.30 8.17 0.96
CA LEU A 142 -1.29 6.84 1.55
C LEU A 142 -1.30 5.80 0.45
N LYS A 143 -0.54 4.72 0.63
CA LYS A 143 -0.61 3.53 -0.20
C LYS A 143 -0.40 2.31 0.66
N VAL A 144 -1.23 1.30 0.54
CA VAL A 144 -0.99 -0.04 1.11
C VAL A 144 -1.01 -1.03 -0.03
N GLY A 145 -0.04 -1.93 -0.05
CA GLY A 145 -0.03 -3.00 -1.03
C GLY A 145 0.73 -4.21 -0.56
N THR A 146 0.64 -5.26 -1.37
CA THR A 146 1.44 -6.47 -1.21
C THR A 146 2.81 -6.27 -1.84
N GLY A 147 3.76 -7.13 -1.50
CA GLY A 147 4.87 -7.41 -2.43
C GLY A 147 4.34 -8.14 -3.67
N CYS A 148 5.26 -8.54 -4.56
CA CYS A 148 4.87 -9.30 -5.74
C CYS A 148 4.23 -10.64 -5.38
N LEU A 149 3.07 -10.92 -5.97
CA LEU A 149 2.36 -12.18 -5.82
C LEU A 149 2.47 -12.99 -7.10
N ARG A 150 2.71 -14.29 -6.97
CA ARG A 150 2.51 -15.25 -8.07
C ARG A 150 1.11 -15.83 -7.97
N LEU A 151 0.31 -15.58 -8.99
CA LEU A 151 -1.03 -16.11 -9.14
C LEU A 151 -1.00 -17.45 -9.90
N PRO A 152 -1.86 -18.41 -9.55
CA PRO A 152 -2.05 -19.60 -10.37
C PRO A 152 -2.67 -19.20 -11.72
N ALA A 153 -2.35 -19.95 -12.79
CA ALA A 153 -2.81 -19.66 -14.15
C ALA A 153 -4.33 -19.49 -14.24
N SER A 154 -5.09 -20.33 -13.52
CA SER A 154 -6.56 -20.27 -13.46
C SER A 154 -7.13 -18.96 -12.90
N ILE A 155 -6.30 -18.10 -12.30
CA ILE A 155 -6.68 -16.75 -11.87
C ILE A 155 -6.07 -15.72 -12.81
N ALA A 156 -4.80 -15.89 -13.17
CA ALA A 156 -4.09 -14.96 -14.04
C ALA A 156 -4.70 -14.87 -15.46
N ASP A 157 -5.39 -15.91 -15.91
CA ASP A 157 -6.10 -15.94 -17.19
C ASP A 157 -7.41 -15.15 -17.18
N ASP A 158 -7.99 -14.91 -15.99
CA ASP A 158 -9.29 -14.25 -15.79
C ASP A 158 -9.19 -12.76 -15.37
N LEU A 159 -7.96 -12.20 -15.31
CA LEU A 159 -7.68 -10.79 -15.03
C LEU A 159 -7.76 -9.93 -16.30
#